data_AF-A0A0F8ZQJ2-F1
#
_entry.id   AF-A0A0F8ZQJ2-F1
#
_cell.length_a   1.000
_cell.length_b   1.000
_cell.length_c   1.000
_cell.angle_alpha   90.00
_cell.angle_beta   90.00
_cell.angle_gamma   90.00
#
_symmetry.space_group_name_H-M   'P 1'
#
loop_
_entity.id
_entity.type
_entity.pdbx_description
1 polymer ?
#
loop_
_entity_poly.entity_id
_entity_poly.type
_entity_poly.pdbx_seq_one_letter_code
_entity_poly.pdbx_strand_id
1 'polypeptide(L)'
;STMATVSGPLFSLGASGTVGGSIVFATWKGRPYVRRHAIPSNPKSVSQLSVRAMMRFLSQFWTSLSVSEKADWETRAAVTNISPFNAYIAYNMDRWGREEYPSQQDPATETGTPGTLTTETATAGVRSITISDTVSVLADNWGILLYRSVTTGFTPSRNNMYHVMPAVSAATFTFLDTAVIVGTPYYYRGRAITDDGVAGALWAEITATPTA
;
A
#
# COMPACT_ATOMS: atom_id res chain seq x y z
N SER A 1 -10.36 13.31 -47.95
CA SER A 1 -10.67 11.95 -47.47
C SER A 1 -9.72 10.98 -48.15
N THR A 2 -8.66 10.57 -47.47
CA THR A 2 -7.72 9.59 -48.02
C THR A 2 -8.22 8.18 -47.68
N MET A 3 -8.55 7.43 -48.74
CA MET A 3 -9.08 6.08 -48.72
C MET A 3 -7.99 5.10 -48.28
N ALA A 4 -8.25 4.23 -47.30
CA ALA A 4 -7.39 3.09 -47.03
C ALA A 4 -7.61 2.05 -48.14
N THR A 5 -6.60 1.79 -48.96
CA THR A 5 -6.66 0.75 -50.00
C THR A 5 -6.31 -0.61 -49.40
N VAL A 6 -7.16 -1.61 -49.65
CA VAL A 6 -6.89 -3.01 -49.29
C VAL A 6 -6.04 -3.64 -50.39
N SER A 7 -4.84 -4.10 -50.04
CA SER A 7 -3.96 -4.87 -50.93
C SER A 7 -3.87 -6.32 -50.45
N GLY A 8 -4.19 -7.27 -51.34
CA GLY A 8 -4.05 -8.70 -51.10
C GLY A 8 -5.10 -9.32 -50.17
N PRO A 9 -6.37 -9.51 -50.61
CA PRO A 9 -7.41 -10.12 -49.78
C PRO A 9 -7.22 -11.63 -49.55
N LEU A 10 -6.24 -12.27 -50.21
CA LEU A 10 -6.05 -13.73 -50.20
C LEU A 10 -4.59 -14.20 -49.93
N PHE A 11 -3.66 -13.30 -49.59
CA PHE A 11 -2.28 -13.65 -49.22
C PHE A 11 -1.74 -12.78 -48.07
N SER A 12 -1.84 -13.32 -46.86
CA SER A 12 -0.91 -13.15 -45.73
C SER A 12 -0.07 -11.86 -45.64
N LEU A 13 -0.65 -10.80 -45.09
CA LEU A 13 0.10 -9.79 -44.33
C LEU A 13 -0.60 -9.62 -42.98
N GLY A 14 0.03 -10.10 -41.91
CA GLY A 14 -0.53 -10.02 -40.56
C GLY A 14 -0.81 -8.57 -40.20
N ALA A 15 -2.09 -8.19 -40.09
CA ALA A 15 -2.48 -6.90 -39.56
C ALA A 15 -2.33 -6.93 -38.03
N SER A 16 -1.23 -6.38 -37.52
CA SER A 16 -1.02 -6.12 -36.09
C SER A 16 -0.96 -4.61 -35.86
N GLY A 17 -1.79 -4.09 -34.96
CA GLY A 17 -1.77 -2.67 -34.62
C GLY A 17 -3.13 -2.12 -34.19
N THR A 18 -3.11 -0.86 -33.75
CA THR A 18 -4.28 -0.09 -33.36
C THR A 18 -4.65 0.89 -34.48
N VAL A 19 -5.88 0.81 -34.99
CA VAL A 19 -6.42 1.79 -35.94
C VAL A 19 -7.26 2.80 -35.17
N GLY A 20 -6.88 4.08 -35.24
CA GLY A 20 -7.63 5.19 -34.62
C GLY A 20 -7.83 5.07 -33.11
N GLY A 21 -6.97 4.32 -32.40
CA GLY A 21 -7.03 4.12 -30.94
C GLY A 21 -8.27 3.37 -30.41
N SER A 22 -9.14 2.87 -31.30
CA SER A 22 -10.44 2.28 -30.95
C SER A 22 -10.55 0.79 -31.26
N ILE A 23 -9.80 0.31 -32.26
CA ILE A 23 -9.83 -1.08 -32.73
C ILE A 23 -8.40 -1.65 -32.73
N VAL A 24 -8.20 -2.79 -32.06
CA VAL A 24 -6.94 -3.56 -32.07
C VAL A 24 -7.13 -4.79 -32.95
N PHE A 25 -6.26 -4.94 -33.94
CA PHE A 25 -6.11 -6.16 -34.71
C PHE A 25 -4.99 -7.00 -34.10
N ALA A 26 -5.31 -8.23 -33.69
CA ALA A 26 -4.36 -9.17 -33.09
C ALA A 26 -4.63 -10.60 -33.57
N THR A 27 -3.61 -11.46 -33.47
CA THR A 27 -3.70 -12.89 -33.80
C THR A 27 -3.43 -13.72 -32.56
N TRP A 28 -4.33 -14.66 -32.24
CA TRP A 28 -4.12 -15.67 -31.19
C TRP A 28 -4.26 -17.06 -31.78
N LYS A 29 -3.22 -17.90 -31.61
CA LYS A 29 -3.15 -19.26 -32.18
C LYS A 29 -3.51 -19.31 -33.68
N GLY A 30 -2.97 -18.37 -34.46
CA GLY A 30 -3.17 -18.30 -35.91
C GLY A 30 -4.56 -17.79 -36.35
N ARG A 31 -5.47 -17.45 -35.42
CA ARG A 31 -6.76 -16.85 -35.74
C ARG A 31 -6.71 -15.34 -35.57
N PRO A 32 -6.97 -14.56 -36.62
CA PRO A 32 -7.10 -13.11 -36.50
C PRO A 32 -8.38 -12.79 -35.74
N TYR A 33 -8.28 -11.91 -34.75
CA TYR A 33 -9.44 -11.40 -34.01
C TYR A 33 -9.33 -9.88 -33.86
N VAL A 34 -10.50 -9.26 -33.77
CA VAL A 34 -10.66 -7.82 -33.61
C VAL A 34 -11.24 -7.57 -32.22
N ARG A 35 -10.58 -6.74 -31.42
CA ARG A 35 -11.12 -6.29 -30.13
C ARG A 35 -11.19 -4.77 -30.09
N ARG A 36 -12.22 -4.23 -29.42
CA ARG A 36 -12.22 -2.82 -29.04
C ARG A 36 -11.01 -2.59 -28.14
N HIS A 37 -10.23 -1.55 -28.42
CA HIS A 37 -9.12 -1.15 -27.56
C HIS A 37 -9.70 -0.67 -26.23
N ALA A 38 -9.78 -1.58 -25.26
CA ALA A 38 -10.10 -1.24 -23.90
C ALA A 38 -8.84 -0.64 -23.28
N ILE A 39 -8.84 0.67 -23.05
CA ILE A 39 -7.90 1.28 -22.11
C ILE A 39 -8.32 0.76 -20.75
N PRO A 40 -7.53 -0.09 -20.07
CA PRO A 40 -7.89 -0.56 -18.75
C PRO A 40 -8.02 0.67 -17.87
N SER A 41 -9.20 0.85 -17.26
CA SER A 41 -9.32 1.80 -16.16
C SER A 41 -8.33 1.31 -15.09
N ASN A 42 -7.23 2.04 -14.91
CA ASN A 42 -6.27 1.79 -13.84
C ASN A 42 -6.36 2.95 -12.83
N PRO A 43 -7.52 3.16 -12.17
CA PRO A 43 -7.59 4.11 -11.09
C PRO A 43 -6.64 3.60 -10.01
N LYS A 44 -5.63 4.40 -9.65
CA LYS A 44 -4.84 4.16 -8.45
C LYS A 44 -5.78 4.29 -7.25
N SER A 45 -6.48 3.21 -6.91
CA SER A 45 -7.39 3.23 -5.77
C SER A 45 -6.57 3.37 -4.49
N VAL A 46 -7.14 4.03 -3.49
CA VAL A 46 -6.48 4.20 -2.19
C VAL A 46 -6.15 2.85 -1.55
N SER A 47 -7.00 1.83 -1.78
CA SER A 47 -6.76 0.45 -1.37
C SER A 47 -5.51 -0.18 -2.01
N GLN A 48 -5.23 0.11 -3.28
CA GLN A 48 -3.98 -0.33 -3.92
C GLN A 48 -2.74 0.37 -3.33
N LEU A 49 -2.86 1.64 -2.92
CA LEU A 49 -1.77 2.36 -2.26
C LEU A 49 -1.49 1.78 -0.87
N SER A 50 -2.55 1.49 -0.11
CA SER A 50 -2.49 0.81 1.18
C SER A 50 -1.77 -0.54 1.10
N VAL A 51 -2.16 -1.39 0.15
CA VAL A 51 -1.47 -2.67 -0.10
C VAL A 51 0.03 -2.46 -0.41
N ARG A 52 0.36 -1.48 -1.25
CA ARG A 52 1.77 -1.18 -1.59
C ARG A 52 2.57 -0.65 -0.41
N ALA A 53 1.97 0.21 0.42
CA ALA A 53 2.59 0.74 1.62
C ALA A 53 2.90 -0.38 2.61
N MET A 54 1.94 -1.28 2.83
CA MET A 54 2.12 -2.44 3.72
C MET A 54 3.19 -3.41 3.18
N MET A 55 3.14 -3.78 1.90
CA MET A 55 4.17 -4.61 1.27
C MET A 55 5.57 -4.02 1.40
N ARG A 56 5.69 -2.70 1.18
CA ARG A 56 6.96 -1.98 1.33
C ARG A 56 7.44 -2.02 2.77
N PHE A 57 6.56 -1.80 3.74
CA PHE A 57 6.88 -1.88 5.17
C PHE A 57 7.41 -3.28 5.55
N LEU A 58 6.64 -4.32 5.27
CA LEU A 58 7.01 -5.71 5.58
C LEU A 58 8.36 -6.12 4.94
N SER A 59 8.54 -5.78 3.67
CA SER A 59 9.77 -6.15 2.95
C SER A 59 11.05 -5.57 3.56
N GLN A 60 10.97 -4.45 4.28
CA GLN A 60 12.11 -3.83 4.96
C GLN A 60 12.56 -4.63 6.19
N PHE A 61 11.65 -5.34 6.85
CA PHE A 61 11.91 -6.01 8.13
C PHE A 61 12.23 -7.50 7.99
N TRP A 62 11.94 -8.12 6.85
CA TRP A 62 12.24 -9.54 6.63
C TRP A 62 13.69 -9.92 7.02
N THR A 63 14.65 -9.08 6.64
CA THR A 63 16.06 -9.35 6.93
C THR A 63 16.39 -9.24 8.41
N SER A 64 15.69 -8.36 9.15
CA SER A 64 15.91 -8.14 10.59
C SER A 64 15.18 -9.13 11.49
N LEU A 65 14.29 -9.98 10.95
CA LEU A 65 13.65 -11.04 11.74
C LEU A 65 14.72 -11.96 12.35
N SER A 66 14.45 -12.37 13.59
CA SER A 66 15.27 -13.30 14.35
C SER A 66 15.34 -14.68 13.68
N VAL A 67 16.32 -15.48 14.11
CA VAL A 67 16.48 -16.86 13.60
C VAL A 67 15.27 -17.72 13.96
N SER A 68 14.71 -17.55 15.16
CA SER A 68 13.50 -18.26 15.59
C SER A 68 12.29 -17.89 14.73
N GLU A 69 12.02 -16.60 14.51
CA GLU A 69 10.89 -16.18 13.67
C GLU A 69 11.04 -16.71 12.24
N LYS A 70 12.25 -16.64 11.67
CA LYS A 70 12.50 -17.20 10.32
C LYS A 70 12.25 -18.70 10.26
N ALA A 71 12.52 -19.46 11.32
CA ALA A 71 12.25 -20.90 11.38
C ALA A 71 10.74 -21.20 11.35
N ASP A 72 9.91 -20.37 11.98
CA ASP A 72 8.44 -20.50 11.90
C ASP A 72 7.96 -20.27 10.46
N TRP A 73 8.50 -19.23 9.80
CA TRP A 73 8.20 -18.95 8.39
C TRP A 73 8.69 -20.05 7.44
N GLU A 74 9.83 -20.68 7.72
CA GLU A 74 10.31 -21.87 6.99
C GLU A 74 9.33 -23.04 7.10
N THR A 75 8.80 -23.28 8.31
CA THR A 75 7.81 -24.33 8.56
C THR A 75 6.53 -24.09 7.76
N ARG A 76 5.97 -22.87 7.79
CA ARG A 76 4.80 -22.52 6.97
C ARG A 76 5.07 -22.60 5.48
N ALA A 77 6.23 -22.11 5.04
CA ALA A 77 6.62 -22.10 3.64
C ALA A 77 6.75 -23.50 3.06
N ALA A 78 7.19 -24.48 3.87
CA ALA A 78 7.26 -25.89 3.49
C ALA A 78 5.87 -26.49 3.19
N VAL A 79 4.82 -26.11 3.94
CA VAL A 79 3.45 -26.59 3.72
C VAL A 79 2.88 -26.13 2.38
N THR A 80 3.20 -24.91 1.97
CA THR A 80 2.65 -24.27 0.77
C THR A 80 3.61 -24.26 -0.42
N ASN A 81 4.80 -24.83 -0.26
CA ASN A 81 5.88 -24.90 -1.26
C ASN A 81 6.24 -23.53 -1.86
N ILE A 82 6.44 -22.54 -0.99
CA ILE A 82 6.88 -21.17 -1.34
C ILE A 82 8.15 -20.82 -0.57
N SER A 83 8.73 -19.64 -0.82
CA SER A 83 9.84 -19.16 0.01
C SER A 83 9.35 -18.65 1.37
N PRO A 84 10.17 -18.70 2.43
CA PRO A 84 9.84 -18.15 3.75
C PRO A 84 9.43 -16.67 3.69
N PHE A 85 10.12 -15.89 2.86
CA PHE A 85 9.75 -14.49 2.60
C PHE A 85 8.34 -14.35 2.02
N ASN A 86 7.98 -15.18 1.02
CA ASN A 86 6.65 -15.12 0.43
C ASN A 86 5.57 -15.61 1.40
N ALA A 87 5.88 -16.56 2.28
CA ALA A 87 4.98 -16.98 3.35
C ALA A 87 4.70 -15.85 4.35
N TYR A 88 5.77 -15.16 4.80
CA TYR A 88 5.68 -13.97 5.65
C TYR A 88 4.82 -12.87 5.03
N ILE A 89 5.09 -12.53 3.77
CA ILE A 89 4.33 -11.53 3.04
C ILE A 89 2.87 -11.94 2.86
N ALA A 90 2.61 -13.18 2.41
CA ALA A 90 1.25 -13.64 2.13
C ALA A 90 0.38 -13.66 3.39
N TYR A 91 0.92 -14.15 4.51
CA TYR A 91 0.22 -14.16 5.79
C TYR A 91 -0.15 -12.75 6.26
N ASN A 92 0.82 -11.83 6.23
CA ASN A 92 0.60 -10.46 6.67
C ASN A 92 -0.36 -9.69 5.75
N MET A 93 -0.33 -9.97 4.45
CA MET A 93 -1.26 -9.39 3.50
C MET A 93 -2.68 -9.94 3.64
N ASP A 94 -2.82 -11.21 4.03
CA ASP A 94 -4.12 -11.80 4.37
C ASP A 94 -4.70 -11.16 5.64
N ARG A 95 -3.89 -11.03 6.70
CA ARG A 95 -4.25 -10.30 7.93
C ARG A 95 -4.70 -8.87 7.62
N TRP A 96 -3.88 -8.13 6.87
CA TRP A 96 -4.24 -6.78 6.42
C TRP A 96 -5.52 -6.75 5.58
N GLY A 97 -5.77 -7.81 4.82
CA GLY A 97 -7.00 -8.03 4.07
C GLY A 97 -8.25 -8.12 4.95
N ARG A 98 -8.10 -8.69 6.14
CA ARG A 98 -9.11 -8.91 7.18
C ARG A 98 -9.18 -7.80 8.22
N GLU A 99 -8.55 -6.64 7.96
CA GLU A 99 -8.43 -5.50 8.90
C GLU A 99 -7.69 -5.87 10.21
N GLU A 100 -6.80 -6.86 10.14
CA GLU A 100 -5.86 -7.21 11.20
C GLU A 100 -4.48 -6.60 10.93
N TYR A 101 -3.70 -6.42 11.99
CA TYR A 101 -2.39 -5.77 11.91
C TYR A 101 -1.29 -6.80 11.60
N PRO A 102 -0.22 -6.37 10.91
CA PRO A 102 0.86 -7.27 10.54
C PRO A 102 1.62 -7.75 11.79
N SER A 103 2.29 -8.89 11.67
CA SER A 103 3.11 -9.53 12.69
C SER A 103 4.40 -10.08 12.08
N GLN A 104 5.47 -10.02 12.86
CA GLN A 104 6.76 -10.67 12.62
C GLN A 104 6.71 -12.18 12.95
N GLN A 105 5.72 -12.59 13.74
CA GLN A 105 5.58 -13.94 14.29
C GLN A 105 4.56 -14.78 13.51
N ASP A 106 4.75 -16.10 13.57
CA ASP A 106 3.82 -17.08 13.05
C ASP A 106 3.55 -18.22 14.06
N PRO A 107 2.33 -18.36 14.60
CA PRO A 107 1.19 -17.45 14.46
C PRO A 107 1.46 -16.10 15.14
N ALA A 108 0.65 -15.10 14.82
CA ALA A 108 0.68 -13.83 15.54
C ALA A 108 0.15 -14.06 16.96
N THR A 109 0.92 -13.63 17.97
CA THR A 109 0.55 -13.82 19.38
C THR A 109 -0.50 -12.81 19.84
N GLU A 110 -0.47 -11.59 19.32
CA GLU A 110 -1.44 -10.51 19.59
C GLU A 110 -1.56 -10.14 21.09
N THR A 111 -0.43 -10.15 21.81
CA THR A 111 -0.35 -9.82 23.23
C THR A 111 0.54 -8.61 23.53
N GLY A 112 1.25 -8.11 22.53
CA GLY A 112 2.18 -7.00 22.65
C GLY A 112 1.49 -5.72 23.09
N THR A 113 2.29 -4.85 23.72
CA THR A 113 1.86 -3.53 24.14
C THR A 113 2.31 -2.50 23.10
N PRO A 114 1.36 -1.82 22.42
CA PRO A 114 1.69 -0.76 21.49
C PRO A 114 2.42 0.41 22.17
N GLY A 115 3.30 1.07 21.41
CA GLY A 115 4.01 2.24 21.90
C GLY A 115 3.09 3.42 22.20
N THR A 116 3.54 4.29 23.11
CA THR A 116 2.77 5.47 23.51
C THR A 116 3.06 6.63 22.57
N LEU A 117 2.12 6.90 21.67
CA LEU A 117 2.07 8.15 20.91
C LEU A 117 1.70 9.30 21.84
N THR A 118 2.46 10.40 21.81
CA THR A 118 2.20 11.60 22.62
C THR A 118 1.94 12.85 21.81
N THR A 119 2.28 12.81 20.53
CA THR A 119 2.11 13.93 19.61
C THR A 119 1.89 13.38 18.22
N GLU A 120 0.90 13.91 17.51
CA GLU A 120 0.81 13.87 16.04
C GLU A 120 0.51 15.29 15.57
N THR A 121 1.27 15.77 14.58
CA THR A 121 1.09 17.11 13.99
C THR A 121 1.07 17.02 12.48
N ALA A 122 0.30 17.89 11.84
CA ALA A 122 0.27 18.07 10.39
C ALA A 122 0.61 19.54 10.10
N THR A 123 1.76 19.77 9.50
CA THR A 123 2.26 21.11 9.18
C THR A 123 2.15 21.34 7.68
N ALA A 124 1.36 22.33 7.26
CA ALA A 124 1.24 22.71 5.86
C ALA A 124 2.55 23.33 5.34
N GLY A 125 2.98 22.90 4.16
CA GLY A 125 4.06 23.49 3.40
C GLY A 125 3.62 23.80 1.97
N VAL A 126 4.58 24.30 1.17
CA VAL A 126 4.38 24.56 -0.25
C VAL A 126 4.17 23.24 -0.98
N ARG A 127 2.93 23.00 -1.43
CA ARG A 127 2.50 21.78 -2.13
C ARG A 127 2.82 20.49 -1.37
N SER A 128 2.87 20.56 -0.04
CA SER A 128 3.20 19.43 0.82
C SER A 128 2.55 19.58 2.20
N ILE A 129 2.45 18.46 2.92
CA ILE A 129 2.12 18.44 4.34
C ILE A 129 3.16 17.55 5.03
N THR A 130 3.81 18.07 6.06
CA THR A 130 4.70 17.27 6.92
C THR A 130 3.91 16.74 8.10
N ILE A 131 3.87 15.43 8.24
CA ILE A 131 3.28 14.74 9.39
C ILE A 131 4.41 14.33 10.32
N SER A 132 4.27 14.63 11.61
CA SER A 132 5.24 14.23 12.65
C SER A 132 4.53 13.55 13.80
N ASP A 133 4.94 12.31 14.08
CA ASP A 133 4.45 11.48 15.17
C ASP A 133 5.56 11.22 16.20
N THR A 134 5.29 11.40 17.49
CA THR A 134 6.26 11.11 18.55
C THR A 134 5.86 9.88 19.34
N VAL A 135 6.72 8.86 19.31
CA VAL A 135 6.66 7.69 20.21
C VAL A 135 7.50 7.99 21.44
N SER A 136 6.85 8.17 22.58
CA SER A 136 7.51 8.47 23.87
C SER A 136 8.01 7.22 24.60
N VAL A 137 7.27 6.12 24.46
CA VAL A 137 7.59 4.81 25.03
C VAL A 137 7.49 3.81 23.90
N LEU A 138 8.58 3.09 23.64
CA LEU A 138 8.63 2.13 22.54
C LEU A 138 7.72 0.93 22.79
N ALA A 139 7.77 0.32 23.99
CA ALA A 139 7.14 -0.97 24.26
C ALA A 139 7.45 -1.99 23.13
N ASP A 140 6.45 -2.67 22.57
CA ASP A 140 6.60 -3.61 21.46
C ASP A 140 6.31 -2.95 20.10
N ASN A 141 6.39 -1.61 20.01
CA ASN A 141 6.02 -0.87 18.82
C ASN A 141 6.96 -1.17 17.65
N TRP A 142 6.33 -1.44 16.51
CA TRP A 142 7.01 -1.76 15.27
C TRP A 142 6.84 -0.66 14.21
N GLY A 143 5.66 -0.05 14.17
CA GLY A 143 5.33 0.95 13.17
C GLY A 143 4.19 1.86 13.57
N ILE A 144 3.97 2.89 12.75
CA ILE A 144 2.84 3.81 12.86
C ILE A 144 2.07 3.75 11.54
N LEU A 145 0.80 3.39 11.61
CA LEU A 145 -0.13 3.49 10.50
C LEU A 145 -0.60 4.94 10.40
N LEU A 146 -0.41 5.55 9.24
CA LEU A 146 -0.89 6.89 8.91
C LEU A 146 -2.09 6.77 7.98
N TYR A 147 -3.24 7.22 8.45
CA TYR A 147 -4.47 7.29 7.68
C TYR A 147 -4.71 8.71 7.17
N ARG A 148 -5.33 8.83 5.99
CA ARG A 148 -5.57 10.12 5.34
C ARG A 148 -6.93 10.19 4.65
N SER A 149 -7.61 11.33 4.75
CA SER A 149 -8.86 11.62 4.06
C SER A 149 -8.94 13.09 3.63
N VAL A 150 -9.80 13.39 2.66
CA VAL A 150 -10.23 14.76 2.30
C VAL A 150 -11.58 15.13 2.94
N THR A 151 -12.15 14.20 3.71
CA THR A 151 -13.40 14.36 4.44
C THR A 151 -13.14 14.14 5.92
N THR A 152 -13.55 15.10 6.74
CA THR A 152 -13.45 15.06 8.21
C THR A 152 -14.30 13.94 8.81
N GLY A 153 -13.94 13.49 10.00
CA GLY A 153 -14.70 12.49 10.75
C GLY A 153 -14.61 11.09 10.15
N PHE A 154 -13.56 10.81 9.36
CA PHE A 154 -13.42 9.52 8.70
C PHE A 154 -13.03 8.44 9.71
N THR A 155 -13.52 7.22 9.46
CA THR A 155 -13.14 6.02 10.21
C THR A 155 -11.92 5.37 9.56
N PRO A 156 -10.80 5.22 10.27
CA PRO A 156 -9.64 4.49 9.76
C PRO A 156 -9.99 3.08 9.32
N SER A 157 -9.48 2.69 8.15
CA SER A 157 -9.58 1.35 7.58
C SER A 157 -8.44 1.15 6.59
N ARG A 158 -8.24 -0.08 6.10
CA ARG A 158 -7.29 -0.32 5.01
C ARG A 158 -7.52 0.55 3.77
N ASN A 159 -8.73 1.06 3.56
CA ASN A 159 -9.08 1.85 2.37
C ASN A 159 -8.68 3.33 2.47
N ASN A 160 -8.29 3.81 3.65
CA ASN A 160 -7.75 5.15 3.83
C ASN A 160 -6.39 5.15 4.55
N MET A 161 -5.80 3.97 4.80
CA MET A 161 -4.39 3.85 5.14
C MET A 161 -3.55 4.36 3.97
N TYR A 162 -2.71 5.35 4.26
CA TYR A 162 -1.93 6.05 3.26
C TYR A 162 -0.44 5.70 3.34
N HIS A 163 0.08 5.54 4.54
CA HIS A 163 1.48 5.20 4.77
C HIS A 163 1.67 4.39 6.05
N VAL A 164 2.81 3.68 6.13
CA VAL A 164 3.27 3.00 7.34
C VAL A 164 4.70 3.44 7.61
N MET A 165 4.93 4.10 8.74
CA MET A 165 6.26 4.53 9.16
C MET A 165 6.90 3.44 10.03
N PRO A 166 8.12 2.96 9.71
CA PRO A 166 8.93 2.18 10.64
C PRO A 166 9.22 2.98 11.91
N ALA A 167 8.80 2.47 13.07
CA ALA A 167 8.86 3.20 14.33
C ALA A 167 9.41 2.33 15.47
N VAL A 168 10.65 1.88 15.32
CA VAL A 168 11.32 0.93 16.23
C VAL A 168 12.21 1.58 17.29
N SER A 169 11.98 2.87 17.57
CA SER A 169 12.65 3.60 18.66
C SER A 169 11.73 4.65 19.28
N ALA A 170 12.00 5.04 20.53
CA ALA A 170 11.33 6.17 21.16
C ALA A 170 11.88 7.48 20.56
N ALA A 171 11.24 7.94 19.48
CA ALA A 171 11.68 9.08 18.68
C ALA A 171 10.49 9.79 18.01
N THR A 172 10.79 10.89 17.33
CA THR A 172 9.83 11.51 16.41
C THR A 172 10.07 11.00 14.99
N PHE A 173 9.02 10.47 14.39
CA PHE A 173 8.99 9.97 13.02
C PHE A 173 8.26 10.97 12.15
N THR A 174 8.78 11.21 10.96
CA THR A 174 8.22 12.20 10.05
C THR A 174 7.95 11.61 8.67
N PHE A 175 6.85 12.05 8.07
CA PHE A 175 6.48 11.69 6.72
C PHE A 175 6.06 12.95 5.95
N LEU A 176 6.62 13.11 4.75
CA LEU A 176 6.32 14.23 3.86
C LEU A 176 5.28 13.80 2.81
N ASP A 177 4.04 14.24 2.99
CA ASP A 177 2.97 14.03 2.03
C ASP A 177 3.08 15.05 0.88
N THR A 178 3.51 14.56 -0.29
CA THR A 178 3.64 15.37 -1.51
C THR A 178 2.49 15.16 -2.50
N ALA A 179 1.64 14.14 -2.28
CA ALA A 179 0.50 13.87 -3.15
C ALA A 179 -0.74 14.59 -2.61
N VAL A 180 -0.62 15.92 -2.51
CA VAL A 180 -1.63 16.83 -1.99
C VAL A 180 -1.97 17.92 -3.02
N ILE A 181 -3.18 18.48 -2.90
CA ILE A 181 -3.68 19.54 -3.78
C ILE A 181 -3.75 20.83 -2.98
N VAL A 182 -3.13 21.89 -3.49
CA VAL A 182 -3.12 23.23 -2.87
C VAL A 182 -4.55 23.69 -2.56
N GLY A 183 -4.75 24.21 -1.34
CA GLY A 183 -6.06 24.70 -0.89
C GLY A 183 -7.08 23.62 -0.54
N THR A 184 -6.75 22.33 -0.71
CA THR A 184 -7.61 21.21 -0.26
C THR A 184 -7.24 20.80 1.16
N PRO A 185 -8.16 20.81 2.13
CA PRO A 185 -7.87 20.30 3.47
C PRO A 185 -7.69 18.79 3.44
N TYR A 186 -6.67 18.31 4.14
CA TYR A 186 -6.46 16.89 4.42
C TYR A 186 -6.57 16.64 5.91
N TYR A 187 -7.09 15.47 6.25
CA TYR A 187 -7.31 14.99 7.61
C TYR A 187 -6.46 13.74 7.82
N TYR A 188 -5.75 13.70 8.95
CA TYR A 188 -4.82 12.63 9.28
C TYR A 188 -5.12 12.06 10.66
N ARG A 189 -4.82 10.77 10.82
CA ARG A 189 -4.85 10.05 12.09
C ARG A 189 -3.74 9.02 12.09
N GLY A 190 -2.98 8.96 13.17
CA GLY A 190 -1.91 8.01 13.42
C GLY A 190 -2.35 6.91 14.38
N ARG A 191 -1.71 5.74 14.26
CA ARG A 191 -1.86 4.66 15.23
C ARG A 191 -0.61 3.79 15.28
N ALA A 192 -0.10 3.55 16.48
CA ALA A 192 0.97 2.59 16.77
C ALA A 192 0.52 1.14 16.50
N ILE A 193 1.42 0.29 16.00
CA ILE A 193 1.21 -1.15 15.85
C ILE A 193 2.40 -1.91 16.42
N THR A 194 2.15 -3.06 17.04
CA THR A 194 3.20 -3.94 17.58
C THR A 194 3.76 -4.87 16.53
N ASP A 195 4.91 -5.47 16.83
CA ASP A 195 5.52 -6.52 16.02
C ASP A 195 4.76 -7.84 16.04
N ASP A 196 3.80 -8.02 16.95
CA ASP A 196 3.02 -9.25 17.09
C ASP A 196 1.55 -9.13 16.68
N GLY A 197 1.13 -7.99 16.10
CA GLY A 197 -0.19 -7.83 15.48
C GLY A 197 -1.25 -7.07 16.31
N VAL A 198 -0.85 -6.32 17.33
CA VAL A 198 -1.72 -5.47 18.15
C VAL A 198 -1.66 -4.02 17.68
N ALA A 199 -2.77 -3.31 17.83
CA ALA A 199 -2.90 -1.90 17.52
C ALA A 199 -3.11 -1.06 18.76
N GLY A 200 -2.41 0.07 18.83
CA GLY A 200 -2.57 1.08 19.87
C GLY A 200 -3.83 1.91 19.73
N ALA A 201 -3.97 2.88 20.64
CA ALA A 201 -5.02 3.89 20.56
C ALA A 201 -4.87 4.71 19.28
N LEU A 202 -6.01 5.04 18.67
CA LEU A 202 -6.06 5.94 17.52
C LEU A 202 -5.87 7.38 18.00
N TRP A 203 -5.01 8.13 17.32
CA TRP A 203 -4.87 9.54 17.60
C TRP A 203 -6.12 10.35 17.18
N ALA A 204 -6.30 11.51 17.82
CA ALA A 204 -7.35 12.44 17.43
C ALA A 204 -7.15 12.92 16.00
N GLU A 205 -8.24 13.24 15.29
CA GLU A 205 -8.13 13.76 13.93
C GLU A 205 -7.45 15.13 13.94
N ILE A 206 -6.42 15.26 13.11
CA ILE A 206 -5.72 16.52 12.85
C ILE A 206 -5.89 16.93 11.39
N THR A 207 -5.67 18.20 11.08
CA THR A 207 -5.87 18.73 9.73
C THR A 207 -4.77 19.72 9.32
N ALA A 208 -4.48 19.75 8.02
CA ALA A 208 -3.64 20.75 7.40
C ALA A 208 -4.12 21.02 5.96
N THR A 209 -3.90 22.24 5.48
CA THR A 209 -4.22 22.64 4.10
C THR A 209 -2.94 23.14 3.42
N PRO A 210 -2.45 22.48 2.36
CA PRO A 210 -1.17 22.82 1.75
C PRO A 210 -1.26 24.15 1.01
N THR A 211 -0.15 24.89 1.02
CA THR A 211 -0.06 26.22 0.42
C THR A 211 0.52 26.18 -0.99
N ALA A 212 0.30 27.27 -1.74
CA ALA A 212 0.85 27.46 -3.08
C ALA A 212 2.38 27.60 -3.06
#